data_AF-A0A1G2JAD2-F1
#
_entry.id   AF-A0A1G2JAD2-F1
#
_cell.length_a   1.000
_cell.length_b   1.000
_cell.length_c   1.000
_cell.angle_alpha   90.00
_cell.angle_beta   90.00
_cell.angle_gamma   90.00
#
_symmetry.space_group_name_H-M   'P 1'
#
loop_
_entity.id
_entity.type
_entity.pdbx_description
1 polymer ?
#
loop_
_entity_poly.entity_id
_entity_poly.type
_entity_poly.pdbx_seq_one_letter_code
_entity_poly.pdbx_strand_id
1 'polypeptide(L)'
;MSQDPRVVKAKHPLMTFVPTAYSLEEWMAKWKETKKLGDLLGLLHLLTTGEAQWWWKEAELVSLLLDIANGYDGGYDFHDRQEYDYNNEIARNRQKISEKAFGVLCAKFFNGGARDGGHPLWWWILEHDVLFQKVLWFLRPDRKNYFDSSFYSDANIRHQQEMLREFMREFTRLGWKFSSMSERCYNETTDESVRNRLVATRPQFIEILDQLKELNWLNTQELDEASLKKLVELAMGKSYSFPHERAFSSSNYRKPASLQEAVLGGSVAAQVVLLHRVRERERKRIKALYEKSCKEQKEADRQRALKVLETEQAKLAQMAIELEGQSGKR
;
A
#
# COMPACT_ATOMS: atom_id res chain seq x y z
N MET A 1 53.42 -3.67 44.83
CA MET A 1 53.19 -5.05 44.37
C MET A 1 52.08 -5.61 45.25
N SER A 2 50.94 -6.11 44.80
CA SER A 2 50.55 -6.70 43.53
C SER A 2 49.08 -6.34 43.28
N GLN A 3 48.73 -6.15 42.01
CA GLN A 3 47.37 -5.89 41.57
C GLN A 3 46.48 -7.13 41.78
N ASP A 4 45.26 -6.85 42.20
CA ASP A 4 44.13 -7.73 42.37
C ASP A 4 43.82 -8.49 41.05
N PRO A 5 43.73 -9.83 41.04
CA PRO A 5 43.45 -10.58 39.83
C PRO A 5 42.00 -10.33 39.42
N ARG A 6 41.84 -9.67 38.26
CA ARG A 6 40.54 -9.45 37.59
C ARG A 6 39.78 -10.78 37.54
N VAL A 7 38.70 -10.86 38.32
CA VAL A 7 37.68 -11.90 38.17
C VAL A 7 37.07 -11.72 36.77
N VAL A 8 37.59 -12.49 35.82
CA VAL A 8 36.92 -12.68 34.53
C VAL A 8 35.62 -13.40 34.86
N LYS A 9 34.50 -12.65 34.89
CA LYS A 9 33.17 -13.25 35.02
C LYS A 9 33.03 -14.26 33.89
N ALA A 10 33.02 -15.55 34.24
CA ALA A 10 32.79 -16.62 33.30
C ALA A 10 31.46 -16.34 32.57
N LYS A 11 31.50 -16.28 31.23
CA LYS A 11 30.29 -16.12 30.42
C LYS A 11 29.34 -17.26 30.77
N HIS A 12 28.06 -16.94 30.94
CA HIS A 12 27.02 -17.91 31.28
C HIS A 12 27.06 -19.13 30.32
N PRO A 13 26.90 -20.39 30.77
CA PRO A 13 27.02 -21.58 29.90
C PRO A 13 26.07 -21.61 28.69
N LEU A 14 24.95 -20.88 28.76
CA LEU A 14 24.02 -20.69 27.64
C LEU A 14 24.52 -19.67 26.59
N MET A 15 25.44 -18.77 26.96
CA MET A 15 26.11 -17.85 26.03
C MET A 15 27.22 -18.54 25.24
N THR A 16 27.74 -19.68 25.73
CA THR A 16 28.70 -20.54 25.00
C THR A 16 28.02 -21.48 23.99
N PHE A 17 26.68 -21.56 24.00
CA PHE A 17 25.88 -22.38 23.07
C PHE A 17 25.28 -21.57 21.91
N VAL A 18 25.51 -20.26 21.85
CA VAL A 18 25.20 -19.47 20.66
C VAL A 18 26.26 -19.84 19.62
N PRO A 19 25.91 -20.52 18.51
CA PRO A 19 26.90 -20.88 17.51
C PRO A 19 27.56 -19.60 17.00
N THR A 20 28.89 -19.60 17.00
CA THR A 20 29.72 -18.55 16.38
C THR A 20 29.27 -18.27 14.96
N ALA A 21 29.06 -16.97 14.66
CA ALA A 21 28.74 -16.35 13.37
C ALA A 21 28.62 -17.30 12.17
N TYR A 22 27.40 -17.75 11.88
CA TYR A 22 27.09 -18.36 10.60
C TYR A 22 27.25 -17.33 9.46
N SER A 23 27.48 -17.79 8.24
CA SER A 23 27.08 -17.04 7.04
C SER A 23 25.59 -17.29 6.73
N LEU A 24 24.97 -16.45 5.88
CA LEU A 24 23.59 -16.72 5.44
C LEU A 24 23.49 -18.07 4.71
N GLU A 25 24.48 -18.40 3.89
CA GLU A 25 24.55 -19.66 3.15
C GLU A 25 24.62 -20.87 4.09
N GLU A 26 25.45 -20.79 5.14
CA GLU A 26 25.55 -21.84 6.16
C GLU A 26 24.25 -21.99 6.95
N TRP A 27 23.61 -20.88 7.29
CA TRP A 27 22.31 -20.89 7.96
C TRP A 27 21.24 -21.55 7.07
N MET A 28 21.21 -21.21 5.77
CA MET A 28 20.26 -21.79 4.80
C MET A 28 20.53 -23.27 4.52
N ALA A 29 21.80 -23.69 4.46
CA ALA A 29 22.18 -25.10 4.34
C ALA A 29 21.68 -25.88 5.55
N LYS A 30 21.97 -25.37 6.75
CA LYS A 30 21.52 -25.99 8.01
C LYS A 30 19.99 -26.03 8.12
N TRP A 31 19.28 -24.99 7.66
CA TRP A 31 17.83 -24.99 7.58
C TRP A 31 17.28 -26.16 6.77
N LYS A 32 17.86 -26.41 5.58
CA LYS A 32 17.45 -27.49 4.67
C LYS A 32 17.72 -28.88 5.23
N GLU A 33 18.81 -29.05 5.99
CA GLU A 33 19.21 -30.34 6.55
C GLU A 33 18.48 -30.71 7.85
N THR A 34 18.02 -29.70 8.59
CA THR A 34 17.46 -29.88 9.93
C THR A 34 16.04 -30.46 9.88
N LYS A 35 15.82 -31.58 10.58
CA LYS A 35 14.50 -32.25 10.69
C LYS A 35 13.82 -32.10 12.04
N LYS A 36 14.57 -31.67 13.07
CA LYS A 36 14.05 -31.55 14.44
C LYS A 36 13.39 -30.19 14.65
N LEU A 37 12.17 -30.19 15.20
CA LEU A 37 11.41 -28.97 15.48
C LEU A 37 12.21 -27.96 16.32
N GLY A 38 12.80 -28.40 17.44
CA GLY A 38 13.52 -27.52 18.35
C GLY A 38 14.67 -26.79 17.67
N ASP A 39 15.40 -27.49 16.80
CA ASP A 39 16.52 -26.92 16.05
C ASP A 39 16.03 -25.92 15.00
N LEU A 40 14.94 -26.21 14.29
CA LEU A 40 14.31 -25.26 13.35
C LEU A 40 13.83 -23.98 14.06
N LEU A 41 13.19 -24.13 15.22
CA LEU A 41 12.77 -22.97 16.04
C LEU A 41 13.99 -22.18 16.55
N GLY A 42 15.08 -22.86 16.90
CA GLY A 42 16.36 -22.25 17.27
C GLY A 42 16.99 -21.45 16.13
N LEU A 43 17.00 -22.01 14.91
CA LEU A 43 17.49 -21.32 13.72
C LEU A 43 16.69 -20.05 13.42
N LEU A 44 15.36 -20.09 13.52
CA LEU A 44 14.51 -18.90 13.39
C LEU A 44 14.76 -17.88 14.49
N HIS A 45 15.00 -18.33 15.72
CA HIS A 45 15.32 -17.42 16.82
C HIS A 45 16.67 -16.72 16.60
N LEU A 46 17.65 -17.38 16.00
CA LEU A 46 18.95 -16.78 15.69
C LEU A 46 18.82 -15.55 14.77
N LEU A 47 17.84 -15.54 13.85
CA LEU A 47 17.54 -14.38 13.01
C LEU A 47 17.05 -13.14 13.78
N THR A 48 16.65 -13.32 15.05
CA THR A 48 16.24 -12.21 15.92
C THR A 48 17.39 -11.57 16.70
N THR A 49 18.56 -12.21 16.74
CA THR A 49 19.74 -11.71 17.46
C THR A 49 20.50 -10.66 16.63
N GLY A 50 21.37 -9.88 17.28
CA GLY A 50 22.11 -8.79 16.62
C GLY A 50 23.08 -9.24 15.53
N GLU A 51 23.51 -10.50 15.54
CA GLU A 51 24.47 -11.05 14.58
C GLU A 51 23.85 -11.28 13.19
N ALA A 52 22.53 -11.41 13.08
CA ALA A 52 21.85 -11.63 11.80
C ALA A 52 21.32 -10.33 11.15
N GLN A 53 21.63 -9.15 11.70
CA GLN A 53 20.98 -7.90 11.32
C GLN A 53 21.20 -7.51 9.86
N TRP A 54 22.35 -7.85 9.26
CA TRP A 54 22.66 -7.50 7.87
C TRP A 54 22.02 -8.44 6.83
N TRP A 55 21.65 -9.68 7.19
CA TRP A 55 21.01 -10.61 6.25
C TRP A 55 19.61 -10.18 5.82
N TRP A 56 18.98 -9.25 6.53
CA TRP A 56 17.67 -8.70 6.18
C TRP A 56 17.67 -7.80 4.94
N LYS A 57 18.84 -7.57 4.34
CA LYS A 57 19.01 -6.96 3.01
C LYS A 57 19.02 -8.01 1.89
N GLU A 58 19.07 -9.29 2.22
CA GLU A 58 19.13 -10.39 1.26
C GLU A 58 17.71 -10.86 0.89
N ALA A 59 17.38 -10.80 -0.41
CA ALA A 59 16.06 -11.18 -0.91
C ALA A 59 15.72 -12.65 -0.68
N GLU A 60 16.72 -13.51 -0.68
CA GLU A 60 16.56 -14.95 -0.48
C GLU A 60 16.04 -15.28 0.93
N LEU A 61 16.59 -14.63 1.95
CA LEU A 61 16.17 -14.84 3.34
C LEU A 61 14.72 -14.41 3.54
N VAL A 62 14.37 -13.20 3.11
CA VAL A 62 13.00 -12.68 3.25
C VAL A 62 12.03 -13.55 2.45
N SER A 63 12.42 -13.94 1.24
CA SER A 63 11.61 -14.83 0.39
C SER A 63 11.36 -16.18 1.04
N LEU A 64 12.37 -16.81 1.63
CA LEU A 64 12.25 -18.08 2.32
C LEU A 64 11.35 -17.95 3.54
N LEU A 65 11.50 -16.89 4.33
CA LEU A 65 10.66 -16.66 5.51
C LEU A 65 9.20 -16.40 5.13
N LEU A 66 8.92 -15.69 4.03
CA LEU A 66 7.57 -15.52 3.53
C LEU A 66 6.94 -16.87 3.15
N ASP A 67 7.69 -17.79 2.53
CA ASP A 67 7.20 -19.14 2.21
C ASP A 67 6.90 -19.96 3.46
N ILE A 68 7.82 -19.95 4.42
CA ILE A 68 7.68 -20.67 5.70
C ILE A 68 6.50 -20.11 6.49
N ALA A 69 6.42 -18.78 6.62
CA ALA A 69 5.36 -18.10 7.34
C ALA A 69 4.01 -18.39 6.71
N ASN A 70 3.94 -18.44 5.39
CA ASN A 70 2.73 -18.77 4.64
C ASN A 70 2.36 -20.26 4.66
N GLY A 71 3.22 -21.13 5.19
CA GLY A 71 2.96 -22.56 5.25
C GLY A 71 2.89 -23.21 3.86
N TYR A 72 3.74 -22.84 2.90
CA TYR A 72 3.70 -23.47 1.57
C TYR A 72 4.93 -24.34 1.30
N ASP A 73 4.74 -25.66 1.44
CA ASP A 73 5.40 -26.70 0.63
C ASP A 73 4.60 -28.02 0.67
N GLY A 74 3.41 -28.07 0.04
CA GLY A 74 2.68 -29.34 -0.03
C GLY A 74 1.23 -29.38 -0.50
N GLY A 75 0.64 -28.31 -1.03
CA GLY A 75 -0.73 -28.38 -1.57
C GLY A 75 -1.84 -28.52 -0.53
N TYR A 76 -1.57 -28.17 0.74
CA TYR A 76 -2.57 -28.09 1.80
C TYR A 76 -2.48 -26.70 2.45
N ASP A 77 -3.60 -25.97 2.50
CA ASP A 77 -3.70 -24.73 3.25
C ASP A 77 -3.51 -25.06 4.74
N PHE A 78 -2.47 -24.49 5.36
CA PHE A 78 -2.14 -24.67 6.79
C PHE A 78 -3.23 -24.21 7.77
N HIS A 79 -4.33 -23.70 7.24
CA HIS A 79 -5.34 -23.00 7.98
C HIS A 79 -6.74 -23.57 7.79
N ASP A 80 -6.90 -24.66 7.04
CA ASP A 80 -8.17 -25.36 6.99
C ASP A 80 -8.36 -26.23 8.24
N ARG A 81 -8.53 -25.58 9.40
CA ARG A 81 -8.80 -26.23 10.70
C ARG A 81 -10.00 -27.17 10.67
N GLN A 82 -10.85 -27.12 9.64
CA GLN A 82 -12.05 -27.94 9.56
C GLN A 82 -11.77 -29.38 9.11
N GLU A 83 -10.63 -29.68 8.49
CA GLU A 83 -10.25 -31.06 8.16
C GLU A 83 -8.99 -31.56 8.87
N TYR A 84 -8.31 -30.72 9.64
CA TYR A 84 -7.16 -31.15 10.42
C TYR A 84 -7.59 -31.98 11.64
N ASP A 85 -7.32 -33.27 11.58
CA ASP A 85 -7.18 -34.11 12.75
C ASP A 85 -6.10 -33.47 13.66
N TYR A 86 -6.57 -32.76 14.70
CA TYR A 86 -5.75 -32.04 15.69
C TYR A 86 -4.73 -32.96 16.36
N ASN A 87 -4.86 -34.28 16.15
CA ASN A 87 -3.93 -35.30 16.61
C ASN A 87 -2.66 -35.43 15.76
N ASN A 88 -2.58 -34.86 14.55
CA ASN A 88 -1.37 -34.94 13.72
C ASN A 88 -0.24 -34.03 14.25
N GLU A 89 0.82 -34.63 14.80
CA GLU A 89 1.99 -33.93 15.34
C GLU A 89 2.73 -33.11 14.27
N ILE A 90 2.79 -33.60 13.03
CA ILE A 90 3.50 -32.94 11.93
C ILE A 90 2.83 -31.61 11.59
N ALA A 91 1.49 -31.60 11.53
CA ALA A 91 0.72 -30.39 11.27
C ALA A 91 0.91 -29.34 12.38
N ARG A 92 0.88 -29.76 13.65
CA ARG A 92 1.14 -28.88 14.80
C ARG A 92 2.57 -28.32 14.80
N ASN A 93 3.55 -29.14 14.46
CA ASN A 93 4.95 -28.72 14.38
C ASN A 93 5.18 -27.70 13.25
N ARG A 94 4.58 -27.95 12.09
CA ARG A 94 4.57 -27.04 10.94
C ARG A 94 3.94 -25.69 11.29
N GLN A 95 2.78 -25.67 11.94
CA GLN A 95 2.13 -24.44 12.40
C GLN A 95 3.04 -23.62 13.32
N LYS A 96 3.69 -24.26 14.31
CA LYS A 96 4.63 -23.58 15.22
C LYS A 96 5.81 -22.93 14.49
N ILE A 97 6.33 -23.60 13.45
CA ILE A 97 7.42 -23.07 12.62
C ILE A 97 6.93 -21.84 11.84
N SER A 98 5.76 -21.92 11.20
CA SER A 98 5.16 -20.80 10.45
C SER A 98 4.86 -19.60 11.36
N GLU A 99 4.27 -19.82 12.54
CA GLU A 99 4.01 -18.77 13.53
C GLU A 99 5.33 -18.11 14.00
N LYS A 100 6.38 -18.90 14.24
CA LYS A 100 7.68 -18.36 14.61
C LYS A 100 8.29 -17.53 13.46
N ALA A 101 8.26 -18.03 12.23
CA ALA A 101 8.78 -17.31 11.05
C ALA A 101 8.03 -16.00 10.82
N PHE A 102 6.71 -16.01 10.95
CA PHE A 102 5.88 -14.80 10.91
C PHE A 102 6.28 -13.80 12.00
N GLY A 103 6.44 -14.25 13.25
CA GLY A 103 6.88 -13.39 14.34
C GLY A 103 8.25 -12.76 14.11
N VAL A 104 9.18 -13.50 13.49
CA VAL A 104 10.51 -13.00 13.10
C VAL A 104 10.36 -11.94 11.98
N LEU A 105 9.55 -12.21 10.96
CA LEU A 105 9.24 -11.22 9.90
C LEU A 105 8.63 -9.95 10.47
N CYS A 106 7.67 -10.04 11.38
CA CYS A 106 7.09 -8.86 12.02
C CYS A 106 8.15 -8.07 12.78
N ALA A 107 8.93 -8.73 13.63
CA ALA A 107 9.91 -8.06 14.48
C ALA A 107 11.07 -7.41 13.72
N LYS A 108 11.51 -8.01 12.60
CA LYS A 108 12.73 -7.59 11.89
C LYS A 108 12.48 -6.91 10.57
N PHE A 109 11.46 -7.32 9.83
CA PHE A 109 11.20 -6.82 8.48
C PHE A 109 10.02 -5.85 8.46
N PHE A 110 8.82 -6.25 8.91
CA PHE A 110 7.62 -5.40 8.84
C PHE A 110 7.63 -4.23 9.81
N ASN A 111 8.22 -4.38 11.01
CA ASN A 111 8.37 -3.28 11.98
C ASN A 111 9.18 -2.09 11.43
N GLY A 112 9.81 -2.22 10.25
CA GLY A 112 10.35 -1.06 9.55
C GLY A 112 11.53 -0.40 10.26
N GLY A 113 12.40 -1.19 10.91
CA GLY A 113 13.61 -0.69 11.56
C GLY A 113 14.38 0.29 10.66
N ALA A 114 15.08 1.26 11.26
CA ALA A 114 15.71 2.33 10.50
C ALA A 114 16.79 1.80 9.55
N ARG A 115 16.66 2.16 8.27
CA ARG A 115 17.75 2.08 7.29
C ARG A 115 18.50 3.41 7.25
N ASP A 116 19.74 3.37 6.77
CA ASP A 116 20.47 4.58 6.39
C ASP A 116 19.59 5.46 5.47
N GLY A 117 19.45 6.75 5.82
CA GLY A 117 18.62 7.69 5.06
C GLY A 117 17.16 7.85 5.53
N GLY A 118 16.75 7.24 6.65
CA GLY A 118 15.46 7.50 7.29
C GLY A 118 14.25 6.79 6.66
N HIS A 119 14.48 5.88 5.71
CA HIS A 119 13.46 5.01 5.15
C HIS A 119 13.33 3.70 5.96
N PRO A 120 12.15 3.05 5.96
CA PRO A 120 11.97 1.74 6.57
C PRO A 120 12.88 0.67 5.93
N LEU A 121 13.28 -0.34 6.71
CA LEU A 121 14.13 -1.44 6.23
C LEU A 121 13.59 -2.09 4.96
N TRP A 122 12.29 -2.34 4.88
CA TRP A 122 11.66 -3.01 3.74
C TRP A 122 11.65 -2.18 2.45
N TRP A 123 12.06 -0.90 2.46
CA TRP A 123 11.97 -0.02 1.29
C TRP A 123 12.73 -0.52 0.05
N TRP A 124 13.86 -1.22 0.22
CA TRP A 124 14.62 -1.77 -0.92
C TRP A 124 13.83 -2.80 -1.73
N ILE A 125 12.78 -3.43 -1.17
CA ILE A 125 12.01 -4.41 -1.94
C ILE A 125 11.34 -3.78 -3.15
N LEU A 126 11.11 -2.47 -3.13
CA LEU A 126 10.51 -1.73 -4.24
C LEU A 126 11.35 -1.87 -5.51
N GLU A 127 12.68 -1.96 -5.38
CA GLU A 127 13.61 -2.17 -6.49
C GLU A 127 13.65 -3.64 -6.93
N HIS A 128 13.40 -4.57 -6.01
CA HIS A 128 13.53 -6.01 -6.23
C HIS A 128 12.20 -6.69 -6.64
N ASP A 129 11.94 -6.80 -7.95
CA ASP A 129 10.64 -7.23 -8.51
C ASP A 129 10.11 -8.56 -7.95
N VAL A 130 10.94 -9.60 -7.95
CA VAL A 130 10.53 -10.95 -7.50
C VAL A 130 10.06 -10.94 -6.04
N LEU A 131 10.81 -10.26 -5.17
CA LEU A 131 10.46 -10.13 -3.76
C LEU A 131 9.25 -9.24 -3.55
N PHE A 132 9.13 -8.15 -4.31
CA PHE A 132 7.94 -7.29 -4.30
C PHE A 132 6.66 -8.08 -4.63
N GLN A 133 6.68 -8.88 -5.70
CA GLN A 133 5.55 -9.74 -6.07
C GLN A 133 5.25 -10.78 -5.00
N LYS A 134 6.29 -11.32 -4.37
CA LYS A 134 6.14 -12.30 -3.29
C LYS A 134 5.51 -11.69 -2.04
N VAL A 135 5.89 -10.47 -1.67
CA VAL A 135 5.27 -9.70 -0.60
C VAL A 135 3.81 -9.41 -0.94
N LEU A 136 3.50 -8.94 -2.14
CA LEU A 136 2.12 -8.74 -2.57
C LEU A 136 1.28 -10.02 -2.48
N TRP A 137 1.84 -11.14 -2.90
CA TRP A 137 1.18 -12.43 -2.83
C TRP A 137 0.95 -12.88 -1.38
N PHE A 138 1.92 -12.65 -0.50
CA PHE A 138 1.81 -12.91 0.93
C PHE A 138 0.68 -12.10 1.59
N LEU A 139 0.45 -10.86 1.11
CA LEU A 139 -0.55 -9.93 1.64
C LEU A 139 -1.98 -10.12 1.07
N ARG A 140 -2.24 -11.15 0.25
CA ARG A 140 -3.54 -11.29 -0.41
C ARG A 140 -4.71 -11.54 0.58
N PRO A 141 -5.89 -10.91 0.36
CA PRO A 141 -7.00 -10.98 1.29
C PRO A 141 -7.76 -12.32 1.33
N ASP A 142 -7.60 -13.19 0.34
CA ASP A 142 -8.17 -14.54 0.32
C ASP A 142 -7.62 -15.45 1.43
N ARG A 143 -6.52 -15.04 2.07
CA ARG A 143 -5.92 -15.71 3.24
C ARG A 143 -6.55 -15.22 4.53
N LYS A 144 -7.62 -15.90 4.94
CA LYS A 144 -8.46 -15.59 6.12
C LYS A 144 -7.74 -15.52 7.49
N ASN A 145 -6.43 -15.77 7.59
CA ASN A 145 -5.87 -16.35 8.81
C ASN A 145 -5.05 -15.39 9.69
N TYR A 146 -4.52 -14.30 9.14
CA TYR A 146 -3.72 -13.33 9.92
C TYR A 146 -4.52 -12.12 10.43
N PHE A 147 -5.77 -11.94 9.95
CA PHE A 147 -6.52 -10.70 10.16
C PHE A 147 -7.75 -10.84 11.04
N ASP A 148 -8.15 -12.07 11.34
CA ASP A 148 -9.27 -12.32 12.23
C ASP A 148 -8.79 -12.26 13.69
N SER A 149 -8.96 -11.07 14.26
CA SER A 149 -8.63 -10.75 15.66
C SER A 149 -9.47 -11.51 16.68
N SER A 150 -10.58 -12.14 16.25
CA SER A 150 -11.49 -12.87 17.15
C SER A 150 -10.91 -14.20 17.64
N PHE A 151 -9.84 -14.70 17.00
CA PHE A 151 -9.29 -16.02 17.27
C PHE A 151 -8.05 -16.05 18.17
N TYR A 152 -7.48 -14.88 18.53
CA TYR A 152 -6.22 -14.81 19.29
C TYR A 152 -6.37 -13.95 20.55
N SER A 153 -6.37 -14.62 21.71
CA SER A 153 -6.33 -14.00 23.04
C SER A 153 -4.92 -13.60 23.48
N ASP A 154 -3.88 -14.04 22.76
CA ASP A 154 -2.48 -13.75 23.07
C ASP A 154 -2.08 -12.32 22.65
N ALA A 155 -1.57 -11.55 23.61
CA ALA A 155 -1.09 -10.19 23.40
C ALA A 155 0.06 -10.10 22.38
N ASN A 156 0.93 -11.11 22.30
CA ASN A 156 2.06 -11.12 21.36
C ASN A 156 1.60 -11.24 19.91
N ILE A 157 0.59 -12.09 19.67
CA ILE A 157 0.02 -12.27 18.32
C ILE A 157 -0.67 -10.99 17.87
N ARG A 158 -1.39 -10.31 18.77
CA ARG A 158 -2.00 -9.01 18.47
C ARG A 158 -0.97 -7.94 18.09
N HIS A 159 0.15 -7.87 18.81
CA HIS A 159 1.22 -6.94 18.48
C HIS A 159 1.85 -7.23 17.10
N GLN A 160 2.06 -8.50 16.77
CA GLN A 160 2.54 -8.91 15.44
C GLN A 160 1.57 -8.57 14.31
N GLN A 161 0.27 -8.72 14.55
CA GLN A 161 -0.78 -8.32 13.62
C GLN A 161 -0.79 -6.80 13.41
N GLU A 162 -0.58 -6.02 14.46
CA GLU A 162 -0.52 -4.55 14.34
C GLU A 162 0.69 -4.12 13.49
N MET A 163 1.87 -4.72 13.72
CA MET A 163 3.06 -4.46 12.89
C MET A 163 2.81 -4.78 11.41
N LEU A 164 2.14 -5.91 11.11
CA LEU A 164 1.78 -6.25 9.73
C LEU A 164 0.77 -5.25 9.15
N ARG A 165 -0.25 -4.85 9.92
CA ARG A 165 -1.27 -3.87 9.49
C ARG A 165 -0.64 -2.53 9.17
N GLU A 166 0.29 -2.06 10.00
CA GLU A 166 1.02 -0.82 9.77
C GLU A 166 1.88 -0.91 8.51
N PHE A 167 2.64 -1.98 8.35
CA PHE A 167 3.40 -2.24 7.13
C PHE A 167 2.51 -2.24 5.88
N MET A 168 1.39 -2.97 5.88
CA MET A 168 0.45 -3.02 4.76
C MET A 168 -0.11 -1.65 4.42
N ARG A 169 -0.49 -0.88 5.45
CA ARG A 169 -0.98 0.49 5.29
C ARG A 169 0.07 1.37 4.62
N GLU A 170 1.32 1.33 5.07
CA GLU A 170 2.39 2.12 4.46
C GLU A 170 2.69 1.65 3.03
N PHE A 171 2.88 0.35 2.84
CA PHE A 171 3.24 -0.29 1.58
C PHE A 171 2.20 -0.02 0.49
N THR A 172 0.91 -0.17 0.79
CA THR A 172 -0.17 0.12 -0.17
C THR A 172 -0.26 1.58 -0.56
N ARG A 173 -0.02 2.50 0.39
CA ARG A 173 -0.07 3.95 0.12
C ARG A 173 1.02 4.42 -0.83
N LEU A 174 2.11 3.66 -1.00
CA LEU A 174 3.15 3.95 -2.01
C LEU A 174 2.61 3.94 -3.43
N GLY A 175 1.56 3.17 -3.72
CA GLY A 175 0.88 3.20 -5.03
C GLY A 175 0.47 4.59 -5.51
N TRP A 176 0.25 5.53 -4.58
CA TRP A 176 -0.12 6.92 -4.88
C TRP A 176 0.88 7.94 -4.36
N LYS A 177 1.61 7.65 -3.28
CA LYS A 177 2.50 8.62 -2.63
C LYS A 177 3.97 8.55 -3.08
N PHE A 178 4.37 7.53 -3.84
CA PHE A 178 5.78 7.34 -4.20
C PHE A 178 6.39 8.56 -4.91
N SER A 179 5.68 9.20 -5.84
CA SER A 179 6.17 10.40 -6.54
C SER A 179 6.41 11.61 -5.63
N SER A 180 5.69 11.70 -4.50
CA SER A 180 5.91 12.77 -3.50
C SER A 180 7.08 12.48 -2.55
N MET A 181 7.55 11.22 -2.52
CA MET A 181 8.65 10.78 -1.66
C MET A 181 9.97 10.62 -2.43
N SER A 182 9.91 10.38 -3.75
CA SER A 182 11.08 10.11 -4.61
C SER A 182 11.93 11.34 -4.95
N GLU A 183 11.51 12.56 -4.60
CA GLU A 183 12.34 13.77 -4.73
C GLU A 183 13.68 13.68 -3.95
N ARG A 184 13.89 12.61 -3.17
CA ARG A 184 15.07 12.37 -2.33
C ARG A 184 15.97 11.21 -2.80
N CYS A 185 15.66 10.52 -3.91
CA CYS A 185 16.44 9.37 -4.38
C CYS A 185 17.23 9.67 -5.67
N TYR A 186 18.44 9.12 -5.77
CA TYR A 186 19.53 9.61 -6.63
C TYR A 186 19.50 9.12 -8.10
N ASN A 187 18.52 8.31 -8.54
CA ASN A 187 18.52 7.69 -9.88
C ASN A 187 17.13 7.73 -10.56
N GLU A 188 16.95 8.65 -11.50
CA GLU A 188 15.68 8.89 -12.23
C GLU A 188 15.12 7.66 -12.95
N THR A 189 15.98 6.81 -13.52
CA THR A 189 15.55 5.61 -14.29
C THR A 189 15.01 4.48 -13.41
N THR A 190 15.59 4.31 -12.21
CA THR A 190 15.12 3.29 -11.26
C THR A 190 13.78 3.69 -10.68
N ASP A 191 13.60 4.99 -10.40
CA ASP A 191 12.37 5.54 -9.85
C ASP A 191 11.18 5.41 -10.83
N GLU A 192 11.41 5.54 -12.13
CA GLU A 192 10.35 5.36 -13.14
C GLU A 192 9.87 3.90 -13.22
N SER A 193 10.79 2.93 -13.18
CA SER A 193 10.45 1.50 -13.17
C SER A 193 9.63 1.12 -11.92
N VAL A 194 10.07 1.59 -10.75
CA VAL A 194 9.35 1.38 -9.48
C VAL A 194 7.98 2.04 -9.52
N ARG A 195 7.88 3.28 -10.02
CA ARG A 195 6.61 3.99 -10.17
C ARG A 195 5.63 3.22 -11.05
N ASN A 196 6.07 2.75 -12.21
CA ASN A 196 5.22 1.99 -13.13
C ASN A 196 4.74 0.68 -12.50
N ARG A 197 5.61 -0.02 -11.76
CA ARG A 197 5.24 -1.22 -10.98
C ARG A 197 4.19 -0.91 -9.93
N LEU A 198 4.37 0.17 -9.16
CA LEU A 198 3.44 0.60 -8.11
C LEU A 198 2.07 1.00 -8.68
N VAL A 199 2.05 1.70 -9.82
CA VAL A 199 0.80 2.05 -10.54
C VAL A 199 0.08 0.80 -11.01
N ALA A 200 0.78 -0.14 -11.65
CA ALA A 200 0.19 -1.39 -12.13
C ALA A 200 -0.38 -2.27 -11.00
N THR A 201 0.15 -2.11 -9.78
CA THR A 201 -0.22 -2.88 -8.58
C THR A 201 -1.40 -2.27 -7.81
N ARG A 202 -1.85 -1.06 -8.15
CA ARG A 202 -2.95 -0.38 -7.44
C ARG A 202 -4.21 -1.23 -7.25
N PRO A 203 -4.67 -2.07 -8.20
CA PRO A 203 -5.80 -2.97 -7.98
C PRO A 203 -5.60 -3.91 -6.78
N GLN A 204 -4.42 -4.51 -6.63
CA GLN A 204 -4.08 -5.38 -5.50
C GLN A 204 -3.97 -4.57 -4.19
N PHE A 205 -3.44 -3.35 -4.25
CA PHE A 205 -3.42 -2.45 -3.09
C PHE A 205 -4.83 -2.07 -2.61
N ILE A 206 -5.79 -1.94 -3.53
CA ILE A 206 -7.20 -1.68 -3.18
C ILE A 206 -7.80 -2.87 -2.43
N GLU A 207 -7.51 -4.11 -2.82
CA GLU A 207 -7.96 -5.30 -2.08
C GLU A 207 -7.40 -5.32 -0.66
N ILE A 208 -6.11 -4.98 -0.51
CA ILE A 208 -5.47 -4.88 0.79
C ILE A 208 -6.12 -3.77 1.65
N LEU A 209 -6.38 -2.60 1.07
CA LEU A 209 -7.05 -1.49 1.78
C LEU A 209 -8.49 -1.84 2.19
N ASP A 210 -9.20 -2.64 1.40
CA ASP A 210 -10.53 -3.17 1.75
C ASP A 210 -10.45 -4.10 2.97
N GLN A 211 -9.44 -4.97 3.04
CA GLN A 211 -9.19 -5.82 4.20
C GLN A 211 -8.83 -5.02 5.46
N LEU A 212 -8.06 -3.94 5.30
CA LEU A 212 -7.74 -3.01 6.39
C LEU A 212 -8.93 -2.12 6.80
N LYS A 213 -10.05 -2.15 6.06
CA LYS A 213 -11.19 -1.23 6.21
C LYS A 213 -10.82 0.25 6.01
N GLU A 214 -9.83 0.51 5.16
CA GLU A 214 -9.26 1.85 4.91
C GLU A 214 -9.54 2.39 3.51
N LEU A 215 -10.47 1.80 2.74
CA LEU A 215 -10.83 2.28 1.41
C LEU A 215 -11.19 3.77 1.35
N ASN A 216 -11.74 4.34 2.43
CA ASN A 216 -12.04 5.76 2.53
C ASN A 216 -10.82 6.68 2.31
N TRP A 217 -9.60 6.19 2.55
CA TRP A 217 -8.38 6.94 2.28
C TRP A 217 -8.25 7.33 0.80
N LEU A 218 -8.74 6.48 -0.12
CA LEU A 218 -8.75 6.71 -1.56
C LEU A 218 -9.62 7.91 -1.97
N ASN A 219 -10.51 8.39 -1.09
CA ASN A 219 -11.28 9.62 -1.33
C ASN A 219 -10.40 10.88 -1.42
N THR A 220 -9.09 10.82 -1.19
CA THR A 220 -8.21 11.98 -1.39
C THR A 220 -7.20 11.78 -2.51
N GLN A 221 -7.25 10.64 -3.20
CA GLN A 221 -6.28 10.24 -4.20
C GLN A 221 -6.87 10.34 -5.61
N GLU A 222 -6.00 10.46 -6.61
CA GLU A 222 -6.37 10.32 -8.01
C GLU A 222 -6.43 8.83 -8.38
N LEU A 223 -7.54 8.42 -9.00
CA LEU A 223 -7.80 7.02 -9.33
C LEU A 223 -7.75 6.83 -10.84
N ASP A 224 -6.90 5.91 -11.28
CA ASP A 224 -6.88 5.44 -12.67
C ASP A 224 -8.04 4.48 -12.96
N GLU A 225 -8.20 4.16 -14.24
CA GLU A 225 -9.29 3.30 -14.71
C GLU A 225 -9.23 1.88 -14.11
N ALA A 226 -8.02 1.32 -13.96
CA ALA A 226 -7.82 0.01 -13.35
C ALA A 226 -8.26 -0.01 -11.87
N SER A 227 -7.91 1.04 -11.12
CA SER A 227 -8.33 1.24 -9.73
C SER A 227 -9.86 1.34 -9.62
N LEU A 228 -10.49 2.14 -10.49
CA LEU A 228 -11.94 2.29 -10.52
C LEU A 228 -12.64 0.98 -10.87
N LYS A 229 -12.13 0.24 -11.87
CA LYS A 229 -12.65 -1.08 -12.24
C LYS A 229 -12.61 -2.04 -11.05
N LYS A 230 -11.50 -2.04 -10.30
CA LYS A 230 -11.37 -2.91 -9.14
C LYS A 230 -12.31 -2.54 -8.00
N LEU A 231 -12.50 -1.24 -7.72
CA LEU A 231 -13.48 -0.79 -6.73
C LEU A 231 -14.91 -1.17 -7.11
N VAL A 232 -15.27 -1.10 -8.39
CA VAL A 232 -16.57 -1.58 -8.89
C VAL A 232 -16.71 -3.09 -8.71
N GLU A 233 -15.66 -3.86 -9.04
CA GLU A 233 -15.64 -5.31 -8.82
C GLU A 233 -15.88 -5.67 -7.34
N LEU A 234 -15.16 -5.01 -6.41
CA LEU A 234 -15.36 -5.22 -4.97
C LEU A 234 -16.75 -4.81 -4.50
N ALA A 235 -17.27 -3.68 -4.99
CA ALA A 235 -18.58 -3.17 -4.64
C ALA A 235 -19.73 -4.07 -5.10
N MET A 236 -19.60 -4.67 -6.29
CA MET A 236 -20.65 -5.50 -6.90
C MET A 236 -20.48 -6.99 -6.60
N GLY A 237 -19.28 -7.41 -6.20
CA GLY A 237 -18.96 -8.82 -5.92
C GLY A 237 -19.45 -9.32 -4.56
N LYS A 238 -19.58 -8.43 -3.57
CA LYS A 238 -20.02 -8.76 -2.20
C LYS A 238 -21.55 -8.78 -2.10
N SER A 239 -22.06 -9.62 -1.21
CA SER A 239 -23.48 -9.62 -0.82
C SER A 239 -23.69 -8.69 0.37
N TYR A 240 -24.74 -7.88 0.34
CA TYR A 240 -25.09 -6.93 1.40
C TYR A 240 -26.49 -7.22 1.93
N SER A 241 -26.73 -6.79 3.17
CA SER A 241 -28.05 -6.77 3.78
C SER A 241 -28.72 -5.44 3.50
N PHE A 242 -29.95 -5.46 2.97
CA PHE A 242 -30.69 -4.26 2.61
C PHE A 242 -31.86 -4.03 3.58
N PRO A 243 -31.94 -2.87 4.27
CA PRO A 243 -32.95 -2.61 5.30
C PRO A 243 -34.41 -2.68 4.83
N HIS A 244 -34.67 -2.45 3.54
CA HIS A 244 -36.02 -2.39 2.97
C HIS A 244 -36.60 -3.75 2.60
N GLU A 245 -35.79 -4.81 2.63
CA GLU A 245 -36.23 -6.17 2.34
C GLU A 245 -36.80 -6.79 3.63
N ARG A 246 -38.13 -6.89 3.72
CA ARG A 246 -38.84 -7.41 4.89
C ARG A 246 -38.26 -8.75 5.30
N ALA A 247 -37.71 -8.81 6.52
CA ALA A 247 -37.10 -9.98 7.11
C ALA A 247 -38.15 -11.09 7.35
N PHE A 248 -38.23 -12.05 6.42
CA PHE A 248 -38.94 -13.30 6.65
C PHE A 248 -37.99 -14.50 6.82
N SER A 249 -36.68 -14.34 6.60
CA SER A 249 -35.68 -15.33 7.00
C SER A 249 -34.27 -14.73 7.05
N SER A 250 -33.32 -15.49 7.57
CA SER A 250 -31.88 -15.19 7.65
C SER A 250 -31.15 -15.08 6.30
N SER A 251 -31.87 -15.04 5.17
CA SER A 251 -31.34 -15.03 3.81
C SER A 251 -31.40 -13.66 3.10
N ASN A 252 -31.27 -12.53 3.82
CA ASN A 252 -31.39 -11.18 3.24
C ASN A 252 -30.08 -10.64 2.62
N TYR A 253 -29.09 -11.50 2.35
CA TYR A 253 -27.84 -11.09 1.71
C TYR A 253 -27.91 -11.37 0.21
N ARG A 254 -27.88 -10.32 -0.61
CA ARG A 254 -27.75 -10.45 -2.06
C ARG A 254 -26.74 -9.49 -2.64
N LYS A 255 -26.33 -9.76 -3.88
CA LYS A 255 -25.50 -8.83 -4.64
C LYS A 255 -26.35 -7.59 -5.02
N PRO A 256 -25.73 -6.40 -5.03
CA PRO A 256 -26.41 -5.19 -5.47
C PRO A 256 -26.60 -5.20 -6.99
N ALA A 257 -27.69 -4.61 -7.48
CA ALA A 257 -27.97 -4.39 -8.89
C ALA A 257 -27.29 -3.11 -9.42
N SER A 258 -26.94 -2.18 -8.53
CA SER A 258 -26.27 -0.92 -8.88
C SER A 258 -25.30 -0.45 -7.79
N LEU A 259 -24.39 0.47 -8.14
CA LEU A 259 -23.49 1.08 -7.17
C LEU A 259 -24.23 1.89 -6.10
N GLN A 260 -25.33 2.56 -6.47
CA GLN A 260 -26.16 3.32 -5.54
C GLN A 260 -26.78 2.39 -4.50
N GLU A 261 -27.29 1.24 -4.96
CA GLU A 261 -27.79 0.21 -4.07
C GLU A 261 -26.67 -0.36 -3.20
N ALA A 262 -25.49 -0.65 -3.76
CA ALA A 262 -24.35 -1.11 -2.98
C ALA A 262 -24.00 -0.12 -1.84
N VAL A 263 -24.09 1.19 -2.06
CA VAL A 263 -23.92 2.21 -1.00
C VAL A 263 -25.01 2.09 0.08
N LEU A 264 -26.27 1.88 -0.28
CA LEU A 264 -27.35 1.64 0.69
C LEU A 264 -27.09 0.39 1.54
N GLY A 265 -26.44 -0.62 0.97
CA GLY A 265 -25.96 -1.81 1.68
C GLY A 265 -24.69 -1.60 2.51
N GLY A 266 -24.13 -0.38 2.54
CA GLY A 266 -22.93 -0.04 3.32
C GLY A 266 -21.59 -0.25 2.58
N SER A 267 -21.59 -0.38 1.25
CA SER A 267 -20.36 -0.55 0.46
C SER A 267 -19.51 0.71 0.38
N VAL A 268 -18.38 0.72 1.09
CA VAL A 268 -17.39 1.81 1.01
C VAL A 268 -16.76 1.91 -0.38
N ALA A 269 -16.50 0.77 -1.05
CA ALA A 269 -15.96 0.75 -2.40
C ALA A 269 -16.89 1.48 -3.40
N ALA A 270 -18.20 1.24 -3.31
CA ALA A 270 -19.19 1.93 -4.13
C ALA A 270 -19.23 3.44 -3.83
N GLN A 271 -19.13 3.81 -2.55
CA GLN A 271 -19.11 5.21 -2.11
C GLN A 271 -17.91 5.95 -2.72
N VAL A 272 -16.71 5.36 -2.65
CA VAL A 272 -15.48 5.93 -3.24
C VAL A 272 -15.66 6.16 -4.75
N VAL A 273 -16.20 5.17 -5.48
CA VAL A 273 -16.44 5.29 -6.93
C VAL A 273 -17.42 6.41 -7.25
N LEU A 274 -18.55 6.49 -6.54
CA LEU A 274 -19.56 7.52 -6.79
C LEU A 274 -19.02 8.92 -6.46
N LEU A 275 -18.32 9.08 -5.34
CA LEU A 275 -17.67 10.34 -4.98
C LEU A 275 -16.63 10.76 -6.03
N HIS A 276 -15.82 9.82 -6.53
CA HIS A 276 -14.85 10.10 -7.59
C HIS A 276 -15.54 10.58 -8.88
N ARG A 277 -16.61 9.90 -9.31
CA ARG A 277 -17.39 10.29 -10.50
C ARG A 277 -18.00 11.69 -10.37
N VAL A 278 -18.52 12.03 -9.18
CA VAL A 278 -19.06 13.37 -8.92
C VAL A 278 -17.96 14.43 -9.00
N ARG A 279 -16.80 14.18 -8.38
CA ARG A 279 -15.67 15.12 -8.43
C ARG A 279 -15.15 15.33 -9.84
N GLU A 280 -14.99 14.27 -10.62
CA GLU A 280 -14.57 14.38 -12.02
C GLU A 280 -15.55 15.19 -12.87
N ARG A 281 -16.86 14.99 -12.66
CA ARG A 281 -17.89 15.80 -13.32
C ARG A 281 -17.79 17.27 -12.93
N GLU A 282 -17.67 17.56 -11.63
CA GLU A 282 -17.57 18.94 -11.15
C GLU A 282 -16.27 19.63 -11.58
N ARG A 283 -15.14 18.92 -11.57
CA ARG A 283 -13.85 19.42 -12.11
C ARG A 283 -14.01 19.85 -13.57
N LYS A 284 -14.63 19.00 -14.41
CA LYS A 284 -14.89 19.32 -15.82
C LYS A 284 -15.83 20.51 -15.98
N ARG A 285 -16.90 20.57 -15.18
CA ARG A 285 -17.86 21.70 -15.19
C ARG A 285 -17.19 23.02 -14.83
N ILE A 286 -16.42 23.03 -13.74
CA ILE A 286 -15.69 24.22 -13.27
C ILE A 286 -14.66 24.68 -14.31
N LYS A 287 -13.90 23.75 -14.90
CA LYS A 287 -12.94 24.06 -15.97
C LYS A 287 -13.63 24.69 -17.18
N ALA A 288 -14.75 24.13 -17.62
CA ALA A 288 -15.52 24.68 -18.75
C ALA A 288 -16.08 26.08 -18.45
N LEU A 289 -16.56 26.33 -17.22
CA LEU A 289 -17.01 27.65 -16.79
C LEU A 289 -15.87 28.67 -16.78
N TYR A 290 -14.69 28.27 -16.30
CA TYR A 290 -13.51 29.12 -16.30
C TYR A 290 -13.06 29.48 -17.72
N GLU A 291 -12.99 28.50 -18.62
CA GLU A 291 -12.64 28.73 -20.02
C GLU A 291 -13.65 29.64 -20.73
N LYS A 292 -14.95 29.48 -20.45
CA LYS A 292 -16.00 30.35 -20.98
C LYS A 292 -15.84 31.78 -20.47
N SER A 293 -15.65 31.96 -19.16
CA SER A 293 -15.43 33.28 -18.55
C SER A 293 -14.20 33.98 -19.14
N CYS A 294 -13.09 33.25 -19.34
CA CYS A 294 -11.89 33.80 -19.96
C CYS A 294 -12.12 34.25 -21.41
N LYS A 295 -12.92 33.49 -22.20
CA LYS A 295 -13.30 33.89 -23.56
C LYS A 295 -14.19 35.13 -23.57
N GLU A 296 -15.19 35.18 -22.70
CA GLU A 296 -16.09 36.34 -22.57
C GLU A 296 -15.32 37.60 -22.17
N GLN A 297 -14.37 37.49 -21.25
CA GLN A 297 -13.53 38.61 -20.84
C GLN A 297 -12.63 39.11 -21.98
N LYS A 298 -11.99 38.19 -22.72
CA LYS A 298 -11.19 38.56 -23.90
C LYS A 298 -12.04 39.24 -24.98
N GLU A 299 -13.25 38.78 -25.21
CA GLU A 299 -14.16 39.38 -26.19
C GLU A 299 -14.65 40.75 -25.71
N ALA A 300 -14.96 40.91 -24.43
CA ALA A 300 -15.33 42.20 -23.85
C ALA A 300 -14.19 43.22 -23.95
N ASP A 301 -12.95 42.80 -23.69
CA ASP A 301 -11.76 43.64 -23.82
C ASP A 301 -11.51 44.02 -25.29
N ARG A 302 -11.71 43.07 -26.23
CA ARG A 302 -11.65 43.34 -27.67
C ARG A 302 -12.71 44.37 -28.10
N GLN A 303 -13.95 44.22 -27.65
CA GLN A 303 -15.03 45.16 -27.96
C GLN A 303 -14.77 46.55 -27.38
N ARG A 304 -14.18 46.65 -26.18
CA ARG A 304 -13.75 47.93 -25.60
C ARG A 304 -12.65 48.57 -26.45
N ALA A 305 -11.64 47.80 -26.87
CA ALA A 305 -10.57 48.30 -27.73
C ALA A 305 -11.10 48.80 -29.08
N LEU A 306 -12.03 48.06 -29.71
CA LEU A 306 -12.67 48.48 -30.96
C LEU A 306 -13.43 49.80 -30.81
N LYS A 307 -14.22 49.95 -29.73
CA LYS A 307 -14.93 51.22 -29.45
C LYS A 307 -13.98 52.39 -29.26
N VAL A 308 -12.83 52.20 -28.60
CA VAL A 308 -11.82 53.25 -28.45
C VAL A 308 -11.29 53.67 -29.83
N LEU A 309 -10.91 52.70 -30.68
CA LEU A 309 -10.42 52.98 -32.03
C LEU A 309 -11.46 53.71 -32.89
N GLU A 310 -12.73 53.31 -32.84
CA GLU A 310 -13.82 53.99 -33.55
C GLU A 310 -13.96 55.45 -33.09
N THR A 311 -13.89 55.70 -31.78
CA THR A 311 -13.94 57.08 -31.26
C THR A 311 -12.73 57.91 -31.66
N GLU A 312 -11.54 57.33 -31.76
CA GLU A 312 -10.34 58.01 -32.23
C GLU A 312 -10.42 58.34 -33.72
N GLN A 313 -10.88 57.40 -34.55
CA GLN A 313 -11.12 57.64 -35.98
C GLN A 313 -12.15 58.74 -36.22
N ALA A 314 -13.24 58.77 -35.45
CA ALA A 314 -14.25 59.82 -35.55
C ALA A 314 -13.69 61.20 -35.20
N LYS A 315 -12.83 61.29 -34.17
CA LYS A 315 -12.13 62.54 -33.81
C LYS A 315 -11.18 63.01 -34.90
N LEU A 316 -10.38 62.08 -35.47
CA LEU A 316 -9.47 62.40 -36.56
C LEU A 316 -10.22 62.89 -37.81
N ALA A 317 -11.36 62.26 -38.14
CA ALA A 317 -12.21 62.68 -39.25
C ALA A 317 -12.78 64.09 -39.03
N GLN A 318 -13.25 64.42 -37.81
CA GLN A 318 -13.68 65.79 -37.48
C GLN A 318 -12.54 66.80 -37.62
N MET A 319 -11.34 66.49 -37.10
CA MET A 319 -10.18 67.38 -37.24
C MET A 319 -9.79 67.58 -38.71
N ALA A 320 -9.89 66.55 -39.55
CA ALA A 320 -9.62 66.68 -40.99
C ALA A 320 -10.60 67.63 -41.67
N ILE A 321 -11.90 67.53 -41.36
CA ILE A 321 -12.95 68.43 -41.87
C ILE A 321 -12.68 69.87 -41.42
N GLU A 322 -12.29 70.07 -40.16
CA GLU A 322 -11.95 71.40 -39.62
C GLU A 322 -10.73 72.01 -40.33
N LEU A 323 -9.70 71.20 -40.63
CA LEU A 323 -8.50 71.64 -41.34
C LEU A 323 -8.78 72.00 -42.80
N GLU A 324 -9.60 71.22 -43.52
CA GLU A 324 -10.02 71.54 -44.88
C GLU A 324 -10.85 72.84 -44.94
N GLY A 325 -11.74 73.05 -43.96
CA GLY A 325 -12.52 74.28 -43.82
C GLY A 325 -11.68 75.53 -43.52
N GLN A 326 -10.51 75.37 -42.92
CA GLN A 326 -9.54 76.46 -42.70
C GLN A 326 -8.63 76.71 -43.91
N SER A 327 -8.33 75.68 -44.70
CA SER A 327 -7.55 75.78 -45.95
C SER A 327 -8.30 76.50 -47.07
N GLY A 328 -9.63 76.35 -47.16
CA GLY A 328 -10.45 76.99 -48.20
C GLY A 328 -10.77 78.47 -47.99
N LYS A 329 -10.32 79.07 -46.87
CA LYS A 329 -10.54 80.48 -46.51
C LYS A 329 -9.31 81.38 -46.68
N ARG A 330 -8.25 80.90 -47.32
CA ARG A 330 -7.04 81.69 -47.64
C ARG A 330 -7.00 82.12 -49.09
#